data_AF-A0A971MHI0-F1
#
_entry.id   AF-A0A971MHI0-F1
#
_cell.length_a   1.000
_cell.length_b   1.000
_cell.length_c   1.000
_cell.angle_alpha   90.00
_cell.angle_beta   90.00
_cell.angle_gamma   90.00
#
_symmetry.space_group_name_H-M   'P 1'
#
loop_
_entity.id
_entity.type
_entity.pdbx_description
1 polymer ?
#
loop_
_entity_poly.entity_id
_entity_poly.type
_entity_poly.pdbx_seq_one_letter_code
_entity_poly.pdbx_strand_id
1 'polypeptide(L)' 'MKKKLFLLILVLVLMIPVVTSAQEQPIKLVVHGNNVETDVAPFIENGRTLVPVRVISETLGFKVQWIAEEEKVV' A
#
# COMPACT_ATOMS: atom_id res chain seq x y z
N MET A 1 6.56 34.42 37.83
CA MET A 1 6.33 32.94 37.79
C MET A 1 5.69 32.47 36.48
N LYS A 2 4.70 33.19 35.93
CA LYS A 2 4.01 32.85 34.67
C LYS A 2 4.92 32.66 33.43
N LYS A 3 5.97 33.48 33.28
CA LYS A 3 6.94 33.39 32.17
C LYS A 3 7.84 32.15 32.25
N LYS A 4 8.25 31.76 33.47
CA LYS A 4 9.04 30.54 33.72
C LYS A 4 8.18 29.29 33.53
N LEU A 5 6.90 29.36 33.92
CA LEU A 5 5.91 28.31 33.67
C LEU A 5 5.65 28.12 32.16
N PHE A 6 5.55 29.21 31.41
CA PHE A 6 5.43 29.18 29.95
C PHE A 6 6.67 28.56 29.28
N LEU A 7 7.87 28.91 29.77
CA LEU A 7 9.13 28.38 29.25
C LEU A 7 9.31 26.88 29.57
N LEU A 8 8.85 26.44 30.74
CA LEU A 8 8.84 25.02 31.12
C LEU A 8 7.91 24.21 30.21
N ILE A 9 6.72 24.73 29.90
CA ILE A 9 5.77 24.07 28.99
C ILE A 9 6.32 24.01 27.56
N LEU A 10 6.98 25.06 27.09
CA LEU A 10 7.61 25.08 25.77
C LEU A 10 8.72 24.03 25.64
N VAL A 11 9.55 23.88 26.67
CA VAL A 11 10.60 22.85 26.73
C VAL A 11 10.00 21.45 26.80
N LEU A 12 8.88 21.28 27.50
CA LEU A 12 8.18 19.99 27.58
C LEU A 12 7.59 19.57 26.22
N VAL A 13 7.03 20.50 25.46
CA VAL A 13 6.46 20.25 24.12
C VAL A 13 7.55 19.90 23.11
N LEU A 14 8.74 20.50 23.23
CA LEU A 14 9.91 20.18 22.38
C LEU A 14 10.54 18.80 22.65
N MET A 15 10.31 18.24 23.85
CA MET A 15 10.80 16.92 24.24
C MET A 15 9.83 15.78 23.92
N ILE A 16 8.68 16.08 23.30
CA ILE A 16 7.80 15.04 22.77
C ILE A 16 8.48 14.50 21.51
N PRO A 17 8.94 13.22 21.49
CA PRO A 17 9.46 12.65 20.28
C PRO A 17 8.33 12.62 19.26
N VAL A 18 8.46 13.39 18.18
CA VAL A 18 7.59 13.26 17.02
C VAL A 18 7.95 11.93 16.38
N VAL A 19 7.30 10.87 16.87
CA VAL A 19 7.36 9.54 16.27
C VAL A 19 6.65 9.64 14.92
N THR A 20 7.38 10.08 13.91
CA THR A 20 6.97 9.89 12.52
C THR A 20 7.24 8.41 12.22
N SER A 21 6.24 7.58 12.49
CA SER A 21 6.21 6.25 11.92
C SER A 21 6.13 6.45 10.40
N ALA A 22 7.16 5.99 9.68
CA ALA A 22 7.07 5.82 8.24
C ALA A 22 5.99 4.75 7.99
N GLN A 23 4.76 5.20 7.74
CA GLN A 23 3.68 4.31 7.37
C GLN A 23 3.93 3.88 5.93
N GLU A 24 4.34 2.62 5.73
CA GLU A 24 4.39 2.03 4.40
C GLU A 24 3.01 2.13 3.77
N GLN A 25 2.90 2.93 2.71
CA GLN A 25 1.66 3.02 1.98
C GLN A 25 1.52 1.76 1.11
N PRO A 26 0.38 1.06 1.16
CA PRO A 26 0.17 -0.11 0.31
C PRO A 26 0.18 0.30 -1.16
N ILE A 27 0.75 -0.56 -2.01
CA ILE A 27 0.82 -0.34 -3.45
C ILE A 27 -0.60 -0.46 -4.03
N LYS A 28 -1.09 0.61 -4.67
CA LYS A 28 -2.42 0.65 -5.29
C LYS A 28 -2.32 0.37 -6.79
N LEU A 29 -3.24 -0.45 -7.28
CA LEU A 29 -3.42 -0.70 -8.71
C LEU A 29 -4.50 0.23 -9.26
N VAL A 30 -4.16 0.98 -10.31
CA VAL A 30 -5.08 1.87 -11.03
C VAL A 30 -5.02 1.53 -12.50
N VAL A 31 -6.15 1.18 -13.10
CA VAL A 31 -6.27 0.86 -14.52
C VAL A 31 -7.41 1.69 -15.10
N HIS A 32 -7.14 2.42 -16.20
CA HIS A 32 -8.08 3.37 -16.81
C HIS A 32 -8.67 4.41 -15.82
N GLY A 33 -7.88 4.82 -14.81
CA GLY A 33 -8.31 5.77 -13.79
C GLY A 33 -9.18 5.19 -12.67
N ASN A 34 -9.47 3.90 -12.70
CA ASN A 34 -10.25 3.21 -11.67
C ASN A 34 -9.31 2.40 -10.75
N ASN A 35 -9.57 2.45 -9.44
CA ASN A 35 -8.90 1.57 -8.49
C ASN A 35 -9.34 0.13 -8.74
N VAL A 36 -8.37 -0.78 -8.79
CA VAL A 36 -8.62 -2.21 -8.95
C VAL A 36 -8.40 -2.89 -7.61
N GLU A 37 -9.44 -3.53 -7.09
CA GLU A 37 -9.34 -4.35 -5.89
C GLU A 37 -8.69 -5.69 -6.22
N THR A 38 -7.82 -6.14 -5.33
CA THR A 38 -7.07 -7.39 -5.49
C THR A 38 -7.16 -8.21 -4.21
N ASP A 39 -7.36 -9.50 -4.35
CA ASP A 39 -7.28 -10.48 -3.28
C ASP A 39 -5.87 -10.59 -2.68
N VAL A 40 -4.85 -10.47 -3.54
CA VAL A 40 -3.44 -10.45 -3.15
C VAL A 40 -2.87 -9.05 -3.39
N ALA A 41 -2.41 -8.41 -2.32
CA ALA A 41 -1.82 -7.07 -2.41
C ALA A 41 -0.53 -7.10 -3.24
N PRO A 42 -0.32 -6.13 -4.15
CA PRO A 42 0.95 -5.98 -4.83
C PRO A 42 2.09 -5.70 -3.86
N PHE A 43 3.27 -6.20 -4.16
CA PHE A 43 4.47 -6.03 -3.32
C PHE A 43 5.72 -5.89 -4.17
N ILE A 44 6.81 -5.43 -3.56
CA ILE A 44 8.11 -5.30 -4.22
C ILE A 44 8.99 -6.48 -3.84
N GLU A 45 9.51 -7.17 -4.84
CA GLU A 45 10.50 -8.23 -4.68
C GLU A 45 11.64 -8.02 -5.69
N ASN A 46 12.89 -8.09 -5.24
CA ASN A 46 14.07 -7.91 -6.10
C ASN A 46 14.04 -6.63 -6.96
N GLY A 47 13.52 -5.53 -6.40
CA GLY A 47 13.40 -4.24 -7.11
C GLY A 47 12.31 -4.20 -8.18
N ARG A 48 11.42 -5.18 -8.23
CA ARG A 48 10.27 -5.25 -9.14
C ARG A 48 8.97 -5.28 -8.36
N THR A 49 7.97 -4.56 -8.82
CA THR A 49 6.62 -4.68 -8.29
C THR A 49 5.94 -5.90 -8.92
N LEU A 50 5.58 -6.87 -8.09
CA LEU A 50 4.79 -8.02 -8.47
C LEU A 50 3.31 -7.69 -8.30
N VAL A 51 2.52 -8.00 -9.33
CA VAL A 51 1.08 -7.74 -9.40
C VAL A 51 0.34 -9.03 -9.79
N PRO A 52 -0.88 -9.27 -9.30
CA PRO A 52 -1.64 -10.46 -9.66
C PRO A 52 -1.98 -10.48 -11.16
N VAL A 53 -1.42 -11.44 -11.90
CA VAL A 53 -1.58 -11.52 -13.36
C VAL A 53 -3.04 -11.67 -13.80
N ARG A 54 -3.85 -12.40 -13.03
CA ARG A 54 -5.29 -12.59 -13.29
C ARG A 54 -6.03 -11.26 -13.30
N VAL A 55 -5.84 -10.46 -12.25
CA VAL A 55 -6.49 -9.16 -12.09
C VAL A 55 -6.17 -8.25 -13.27
N ILE A 56 -4.89 -8.17 -13.65
CA ILE A 56 -4.48 -7.33 -14.78
C ILE A 56 -5.15 -7.81 -16.08
N SER A 57 -5.13 -9.12 -16.33
CA SER A 57 -5.73 -9.70 -17.53
C SER A 57 -7.24 -9.44 -17.61
N GLU A 58 -7.97 -9.65 -16.51
CA GLU A 58 -9.41 -9.42 -16.44
C GLU A 58 -9.77 -7.93 -16.57
N THR A 59 -8.98 -7.05 -15.97
CA THR A 59 -9.19 -5.59 -16.08
C THR A 59 -8.95 -5.09 -17.51
N LEU A 60 -8.10 -5.78 -18.27
CA LEU A 60 -7.87 -5.51 -19.69
C LEU A 60 -8.93 -6.15 -20.61
N GLY A 61 -9.92 -6.85 -20.06
CA GLY A 61 -11.04 -7.44 -20.79
C GLY A 61 -10.84 -8.89 -21.23
N PHE A 62 -9.77 -9.55 -20.77
CA PHE A 62 -9.59 -10.99 -21.01
C PHE A 62 -10.36 -11.80 -19.97
N LYS A 63 -10.79 -13.00 -20.36
CA LYS A 63 -11.38 -13.96 -19.43
C LYS A 63 -10.31 -14.95 -19.01
N VAL A 64 -10.01 -15.03 -17.72
CA VAL A 64 -9.06 -16.02 -17.19
C VAL A 64 -9.85 -17.20 -16.62
N GLN A 65 -9.54 -18.42 -17.04
CA GLN A 65 -10.15 -19.63 -16.52
C GLN A 65 -9.08 -20.66 -16.15
N TRP A 66 -9.35 -21.41 -15.08
CA TRP A 66 -8.58 -22.59 -14.72
C TRP A 66 -9.30 -23.84 -15.20
N ILE A 67 -8.63 -24.63 -16.03
CA ILE A 67 -9.08 -25.94 -16.48
C ILE A 67 -8.35 -26.96 -15.62
N ALA A 68 -9.06 -27.55 -14.66
CA ALA A 68 -8.45 -28.40 -13.64
C ALA A 68 -7.98 -29.74 -14.22
N GLU A 69 -8.67 -30.25 -15.22
CA GLU A 69 -8.39 -31.51 -15.89
C GLU A 69 -7.07 -31.48 -16.67
N GLU A 70 -6.68 -30.30 -17.16
CA GLU A 70 -5.46 -30.06 -17.93
C GLU A 70 -4.37 -29.34 -17.14
N GLU A 71 -4.64 -29.00 -15.87
CA GLU A 71 -3.80 -28.12 -15.04
C GLU A 71 -3.38 -26.83 -15.78
N LYS A 72 -4.35 -26.23 -16.50
CA LYS A 72 -4.09 -25.18 -17.47
C LYS A 72 -4.85 -23.89 -17.15
N VAL A 73 -4.16 -22.77 -17.28
CA VAL A 73 -4.77 -21.43 -17.30
C VAL A 73 -5.00 -21.03 -18.75
N VAL A 74 -6.22 -20.60 -19.08
CA VAL A 74 -6.61 -20.03 -20.39
C VAL A 74 -7.22 -18.65 -20.24
#